data_AF-A0A1Y1NKH4-F1
#
_entry.id   AF-A0A1Y1NKH4-F1
#
_cell.length_a   1.000
_cell.length_b   1.000
_cell.length_c   1.000
_cell.angle_alpha   90.00
_cell.angle_beta   90.00
_cell.angle_gamma   90.00
#
_symmetry.space_group_name_H-M   'P 1'
#
loop_
_entity.id
_entity.type
_entity.pdbx_description
1 polymer ?
#
loop_
_entity_poly.entity_id
_entity_poly.type
_entity_poly.pdbx_seq_one_letter_code
_entity_poly.pdbx_strand_id
1 'polypeptide(L)'
;PPWPLSSPLPFFCIYTTSHRYLIQFTMLASRIQRRAFSASARNLSKVAVLGAAGGIGQPLSLLLKQNPKVTELALYDIRGGPGVAADLSHINTKSTVKGYEPTAAG
;
A
#
# COMPACT_ATOMS: atom_id res chain seq x y z
N PRO A 1 -36.90 22.48 25.84
CA PRO A 1 -36.42 22.71 24.45
C PRO A 1 -35.19 21.82 24.16
N PRO A 2 -35.38 20.71 23.44
CA PRO A 2 -34.39 19.65 23.24
C PRO A 2 -33.64 19.82 21.91
N TRP A 3 -32.40 19.36 21.86
CA TRP A 3 -31.82 18.82 20.63
C TRP A 3 -31.18 17.47 20.95
N PRO A 4 -31.62 16.38 20.31
CA PRO A 4 -31.26 15.04 20.71
C PRO A 4 -29.97 14.53 20.05
N LEU A 5 -29.32 13.72 20.87
CA LEU A 5 -28.48 12.56 20.63
C LEU A 5 -28.64 11.84 19.26
N SER A 6 -27.53 11.22 18.87
CA SER A 6 -27.40 9.99 18.06
C SER A 6 -27.36 10.10 16.53
N SER A 7 -26.24 9.62 15.98
CA SER A 7 -26.31 8.77 14.78
C SER A 7 -25.16 7.75 14.79
N PRO A 8 -25.47 6.45 14.95
CA PRO A 8 -24.64 5.36 14.46
C PRO A 8 -25.00 5.03 12.99
N LEU A 9 -23.97 4.61 12.24
CA LEU A 9 -23.86 3.68 11.08
C LEU A 9 -25.17 3.14 10.43
N PRO A 10 -25.24 2.71 9.14
CA PRO A 10 -24.21 1.87 8.49
C PRO A 10 -24.12 1.89 6.93
N PHE A 11 -23.13 1.15 6.40
CA PHE A 11 -23.19 0.28 5.21
C PHE A 11 -23.92 0.71 3.92
N PHE A 12 -23.11 0.76 2.86
CA PHE A 12 -23.30 0.07 1.57
C PHE A 12 -24.44 0.48 0.62
N CYS A 13 -24.15 0.15 -0.64
CA CYS A 13 -25.11 -0.30 -1.65
C CYS A 13 -25.74 0.73 -2.59
N ILE A 14 -25.06 0.84 -3.74
CA ILE A 14 -25.55 0.73 -5.12
C ILE A 14 -26.48 1.79 -5.73
N TYR A 15 -26.03 2.23 -6.91
CA TYR A 15 -26.79 2.35 -8.15
C TYR A 15 -28.00 3.30 -8.20
N THR A 16 -27.87 4.32 -9.05
CA THR A 16 -28.96 4.62 -10.00
C THR A 16 -28.36 5.37 -11.18
N THR A 17 -28.11 4.67 -12.29
CA THR A 17 -29.03 4.40 -13.41
C THR A 17 -29.09 5.58 -14.38
N SER A 18 -28.44 5.34 -15.53
CA SER A 18 -28.84 5.75 -16.87
C SER A 18 -30.19 6.45 -16.97
N HIS A 19 -30.22 7.72 -17.40
CA HIS A 19 -31.28 8.21 -18.26
C HIS A 19 -30.94 9.58 -18.88
N ARG A 20 -31.11 9.64 -20.21
CA ARG A 20 -31.54 10.82 -21.01
C ARG A 20 -30.41 11.83 -21.29
N TYR A 21 -29.74 11.78 -22.44
CA TYR A 21 -30.26 12.27 -23.74
C TYR A 21 -31.15 13.52 -23.63
N LEU A 22 -30.60 14.59 -23.06
CA LEU A 22 -30.96 16.00 -23.31
C LEU A 22 -30.00 16.80 -22.41
N ILE A 23 -28.88 17.31 -22.90
CA ILE A 23 -28.77 18.69 -23.37
C ILE A 23 -27.62 18.69 -24.40
N GLN A 24 -28.01 18.55 -25.66
CA GLN A 24 -27.16 18.85 -26.80
C GLN A 24 -27.45 20.30 -27.17
N PHE A 25 -26.90 21.26 -26.42
CA PHE A 25 -26.93 22.67 -26.81
C PHE A 25 -25.69 23.40 -26.30
N THR A 26 -25.10 24.17 -27.20
CA THR A 26 -23.95 25.09 -27.04
C THR A 26 -22.55 24.52 -27.26
N MET A 27 -22.15 24.64 -28.53
CA MET A 27 -20.78 24.72 -29.05
C MET A 27 -19.96 25.80 -28.31
N LEU A 28 -18.65 25.62 -28.28
CA LEU A 28 -17.62 26.63 -27.96
C LEU A 28 -17.54 27.13 -26.51
N ALA A 29 -17.24 26.22 -25.59
CA ALA A 29 -16.25 26.53 -24.57
C ALA A 29 -15.19 25.45 -24.61
N SER A 30 -14.01 25.80 -25.08
CA SER A 30 -12.76 25.09 -24.83
C SER A 30 -12.54 25.06 -23.31
N ARG A 31 -13.33 24.28 -22.58
CA ARG A 31 -12.96 23.85 -21.24
C ARG A 31 -11.76 22.98 -21.49
N ILE A 32 -10.57 23.59 -21.35
CA ILE A 32 -9.33 22.89 -21.10
C ILE A 32 -9.72 21.86 -20.05
N GLN A 33 -9.88 20.62 -20.52
CA GLN A 33 -10.11 19.48 -19.70
C GLN A 33 -8.78 19.36 -18.97
N ARG A 34 -8.64 20.08 -17.85
CA ARG A 34 -7.57 19.84 -16.89
C ARG A 34 -7.78 18.38 -16.59
N ARG A 35 -6.98 17.53 -17.25
CA ARG A 35 -7.00 16.09 -17.00
C ARG A 35 -6.83 16.02 -15.50
N ALA A 36 -7.91 15.71 -14.80
CA ALA A 36 -7.84 15.45 -13.38
C ALA A 36 -6.92 14.25 -13.32
N PHE A 37 -5.65 14.51 -13.00
CA PHE A 37 -4.69 13.47 -12.80
C PHE A 37 -5.24 12.72 -11.60
N SER A 38 -5.88 11.58 -11.86
CA SER A 38 -6.36 10.69 -10.82
C SER A 38 -5.10 10.15 -10.15
N ALA A 39 -4.61 10.88 -9.15
CA ALA A 39 -3.54 10.43 -8.29
C ALA A 39 -4.15 9.37 -7.38
N SER A 40 -4.22 8.12 -7.86
CA SER A 40 -4.47 7.00 -6.97
C SER A 40 -3.31 6.96 -5.97
N ALA A 41 -3.62 7.09 -4.67
CA ALA A 41 -2.64 6.95 -3.62
C ALA A 41 -2.06 5.52 -3.70
N ARG A 42 -0.81 5.41 -4.16
CA ARG A 42 -0.08 4.15 -4.20
C ARG A 42 0.13 3.71 -2.75
N ASN A 43 -0.49 2.61 -2.33
CA ASN A 43 -0.36 2.09 -0.98
C ASN A 43 1.00 1.38 -0.84
N LEU A 44 2.07 2.18 -0.74
CA LEU A 44 3.45 1.71 -0.59
C LEU A 44 3.72 1.45 0.89
N SER A 45 3.63 0.19 1.32
CA SER A 45 4.00 -0.18 2.69
C SER A 45 5.49 -0.51 2.76
N LYS A 46 6.19 0.16 3.68
CA LYS A 46 7.55 -0.19 4.09
C LYS A 46 7.49 -0.91 5.43
N VAL A 47 8.11 -2.08 5.50
CA VAL A 47 8.09 -2.93 6.70
C VAL A 47 9.52 -3.23 7.12
N ALA A 48 9.79 -3.14 8.42
CA ALA A 48 11.06 -3.54 9.01
C ALA A 48 10.84 -4.73 9.94
N VAL A 49 11.71 -5.74 9.85
CA VAL A 49 11.72 -6.91 10.72
C VAL A 49 13.01 -6.89 11.53
N LEU A 50 12.88 -6.79 12.85
CA LEU A 50 14.00 -6.90 13.78
C LEU A 50 14.08 -8.35 14.26
N GLY A 51 15.22 -9.01 14.07
CA GLY A 51 15.39 -10.44 14.33
C GLY A 51 15.05 -11.33 13.13
N ALA A 52 15.37 -10.86 11.90
CA ALA A 52 15.02 -11.56 10.67
C ALA A 52 15.70 -12.93 10.50
N ALA A 53 16.86 -13.16 11.12
CA ALA A 53 17.58 -14.43 11.08
C ALA A 53 17.15 -15.43 12.16
N GLY A 54 16.25 -15.03 13.07
CA GLY A 54 15.65 -15.94 14.05
C GLY A 54 14.69 -16.96 13.43
N GLY A 55 14.38 -18.03 14.17
CA GLY A 55 13.51 -19.11 13.69
C GLY A 55 12.09 -18.69 13.29
N ILE A 56 11.59 -17.58 13.85
CA ILE A 56 10.30 -16.96 13.45
C ILE A 56 10.51 -15.87 12.40
N GLY A 57 11.63 -15.14 12.48
CA GLY A 57 11.94 -14.03 11.58
C GLY A 57 12.06 -14.47 10.13
N GLN A 58 12.67 -15.63 9.88
CA GLN A 58 12.83 -16.17 8.52
C GLN A 58 11.49 -16.50 7.83
N PRO A 59 10.59 -17.33 8.40
CA PRO A 59 9.30 -17.60 7.77
C PRO A 59 8.41 -16.36 7.72
N LEU A 60 8.46 -15.47 8.72
CA LEU A 60 7.73 -14.20 8.71
C LEU A 60 8.17 -13.31 7.55
N SER A 61 9.48 -13.17 7.34
CA SER A 61 10.05 -12.34 6.28
C SER A 61 9.70 -12.87 4.89
N LEU A 62 9.62 -14.19 4.73
CA LEU A 62 9.12 -14.84 3.51
C LEU A 62 7.65 -14.51 3.23
N LEU A 63 6.78 -14.60 4.25
CA LEU A 63 5.36 -14.26 4.10
C LEU A 63 5.15 -12.78 3.75
N LEU A 64 5.94 -11.88 4.37
CA LEU A 64 5.89 -10.44 4.04
C LEU A 64 6.36 -10.15 2.61
N LYS A 65 7.38 -10.87 2.13
CA LYS A 65 7.88 -10.73 0.75
C LYS A 65 6.80 -11.04 -0.30
N GLN A 66 5.99 -12.07 -0.04
CA GLN A 66 4.90 -12.51 -0.92
C GLN A 66 3.67 -11.60 -0.89
N ASN A 67 3.54 -10.73 0.12
CA ASN A 67 2.40 -9.85 0.25
C ASN A 67 2.51 -8.65 -0.73
N PRO A 68 1.56 -8.47 -1.67
CA PRO A 68 1.61 -7.40 -2.67
C PRO A 68 1.45 -5.99 -2.06
N LYS A 69 1.05 -5.88 -0.79
CA LYS A 69 0.98 -4.60 -0.08
C LYS A 69 2.36 -4.09 0.39
N VAL A 70 3.33 -5.00 0.49
CA VAL A 70 4.69 -4.66 0.93
C VAL A 70 5.51 -4.27 -0.29
N THR A 71 6.10 -3.09 -0.23
CA THR A 71 6.89 -2.49 -1.32
C THR A 71 8.37 -2.42 -0.97
N GLU A 72 8.69 -2.27 0.32
CA GLU A 72 10.05 -2.33 0.84
C GLU A 72 10.06 -3.17 2.12
N LEU A 73 11.01 -4.10 2.19
CA LEU A 73 11.26 -4.97 3.34
C LEU A 73 12.68 -4.74 3.84
N ALA A 74 12.81 -4.15 5.03
CA ALA A 74 14.07 -3.98 5.73
C ALA A 74 14.25 -5.11 6.75
N LEU A 75 15.35 -5.85 6.66
CA LEU A 75 15.66 -6.95 7.55
C LEU A 75 16.86 -6.59 8.40
N TYR A 76 16.68 -6.63 9.71
CA TYR A 76 17.72 -6.35 10.68
C TYR A 76 17.91 -7.56 11.57
N ASP A 77 19.15 -7.92 11.83
CA ASP A 77 19.52 -8.93 12.80
C ASP A 77 20.88 -8.60 13.42
N ILE A 78 21.16 -9.12 14.61
CA ILE A 78 22.50 -9.07 15.21
C ILE A 78 23.52 -9.91 14.43
N ARG A 79 23.06 -10.96 13.73
CA ARG A 79 23.90 -11.82 12.90
C ARG A 79 23.10 -12.35 11.72
N GLY A 80 23.64 -12.21 10.50
CA GLY A 80 23.07 -12.85 9.31
C GLY A 80 21.89 -12.11 8.65
N GLY A 81 21.62 -10.85 9.03
CA GLY A 81 20.59 -10.01 8.40
C GLY A 81 20.74 -9.90 6.87
N PRO A 82 21.93 -9.61 6.32
CA PRO A 82 22.17 -9.55 4.89
C PRO A 82 22.06 -10.92 4.18
N GLY A 83 22.41 -12.01 4.86
CA GLY A 83 22.27 -13.36 4.31
C GLY A 83 20.81 -13.70 4.03
N VAL A 84 19.94 -13.50 5.02
CA VAL A 84 18.50 -13.72 4.87
C VAL A 84 17.89 -12.76 3.84
N ALA A 85 18.38 -11.52 3.77
CA ALA A 85 17.95 -10.57 2.75
C ALA A 85 18.33 -11.02 1.34
N ALA A 86 19.52 -11.59 1.14
CA ALA A 86 19.95 -12.14 -0.13
C ALA A 86 19.05 -13.31 -0.57
N ASP A 87 18.73 -14.23 0.35
CA ASP A 87 17.84 -15.35 0.06
C ASP A 87 16.45 -14.88 -0.40
N LEU A 88 15.88 -13.90 0.30
CA LEU A 88 14.58 -13.34 -0.05
C LEU A 88 14.60 -12.46 -1.30
N SER A 89 15.74 -11.88 -1.65
CA SER A 89 15.89 -11.03 -2.84
C SER A 89 15.72 -11.80 -4.16
N HIS A 90 16.01 -13.10 -4.16
CA HIS A 90 15.84 -13.97 -5.33
C HIS A 90 14.37 -14.29 -5.65
N ILE A 91 13.45 -14.03 -4.72
CA ILE A 91 12.02 -14.31 -4.91
C ILE A 91 11.41 -13.23 -5.79
N ASN A 92 10.90 -13.63 -6.96
CA ASN A 92 10.30 -12.75 -7.97
C ASN A 92 8.96 -12.14 -7.48
N THR A 93 9.07 -11.07 -6.70
CA THR A 93 7.98 -10.29 -6.13
C THR A 93 8.34 -8.81 -6.22
N LYS A 94 7.35 -7.92 -6.26
CA LYS A 94 7.55 -6.48 -6.47
C LYS A 94 8.21 -5.75 -5.28
N SER A 95 8.28 -6.40 -4.12
CA SER A 95 8.87 -5.86 -2.90
C SER A 95 10.40 -5.77 -3.02
N THR A 96 11.01 -4.66 -2.63
CA THR A 96 12.47 -4.57 -2.52
C THR A 96 12.91 -5.08 -1.15
N VAL A 97 14.08 -5.73 -1.05
CA VAL A 97 14.60 -6.24 0.23
C VAL A 97 15.97 -5.64 0.49
N LYS A 98 16.21 -5.20 1.73
CA LYS A 98 17.51 -4.73 2.20
C LYS A 98 17.82 -5.37 3.54
N GLY A 99 19.03 -5.92 3.66
CA GLY A 99 19.57 -6.40 4.93
C GLY A 99 20.44 -5.33 5.57
N TYR A 100 20.31 -5.18 6.88
CA TYR A 100 21.01 -4.20 7.71
C TYR A 100 21.85 -4.94 8.76
N GLU A 101 23.03 -4.39 9.05
CA GLU A 101 23.99 -4.94 10.01
C GLU A 101 23.92 -4.12 11.32
N PRO A 102 24.20 -4.71 12.49
CA PRO A 102 24.09 -4.03 13.78
C PRO A 102 25.17 -2.96 14.02
N THR A 103 26.01 -2.67 13.03
CA THR A 103 27.03 -1.61 13.13
C THR A 103 26.35 -0.25 13.15
N ALA A 104 26.90 0.72 13.90
CA ALA A 104 26.35 2.08 14.06
C ALA A 104 26.13 2.88 12.75
N ALA A 105 26.55 2.34 11.60
CA ALA A 105 26.29 2.88 10.27
C ALA A 105 24.93 2.44 9.67
N GLY A 106 24.21 1.51 10.30
CA GLY A 106 22.95 0.95 9.80
C GLY A 106 23.16 -0.25 8.89
#